data_AF-A0A7Y3LNG5-F1
#
_entry.id   AF-A0A7Y3LNG5-F1
#
_cell.length_a   1.000
_cell.length_b   1.000
_cell.length_c   1.000
_cell.angle_alpha   90.00
_cell.angle_beta   90.00
_cell.angle_gamma   90.00
#
_symmetry.space_group_name_H-M   'P 1'
#
loop_
_entity.id
_entity.type
_entity.pdbx_description
1 polymer ?
#
loop_
_entity_poly.entity_id
_entity_poly.type
_entity_poly.pdbx_seq_one_letter_code
_entity_poly.pdbx_strand_id
1 'polypeptide(L)'
;MKKHRVALVVIILVIALLVASGIYLLGKNSTTSTASVGDVTDLSNNVLAIDPPGPDGLTTTAEIESYFKNSSVPPLSNSELAPYENLLYAGNTLSDSNLTNYFMPETLGVAKNDIAYTTVPNAKVGATIYWDKQGIPHVYGTTLDAMGYGAGWAAARDRLFEMDVLRHYGAGTLAEFLGPSCSYEQMDYSQEMSAAYTNSQLNSEIKSMASSNGIIGKDALQITQGYIDGINEYITQAETNPALMPGIYSALGVKPQPWTLADPIYVASLIGNHLGDC
;
A
#
# COMPACT_ATOMS: atom_id res chain seq x y z
N MET A 1 4.07 0.95 30.69
CA MET A 1 3.11 -0.19 30.64
C MET A 1 1.66 0.21 30.32
N LYS A 2 0.97 1.04 31.12
CA LYS A 2 -0.43 1.44 30.80
C LYS A 2 -0.56 2.35 29.58
N LYS A 3 0.33 3.32 29.40
CA LYS A 3 0.34 4.23 28.23
C LYS A 3 0.61 3.50 26.90
N HIS A 4 1.55 2.56 26.88
CA HIS A 4 1.90 1.80 25.66
C HIS A 4 0.78 0.85 25.21
N ARG A 5 0.01 0.30 26.16
CA ARG A 5 -1.20 -0.48 25.85
C ARG A 5 -2.33 0.35 25.24
N VAL A 6 -2.40 1.65 25.56
CA VAL A 6 -3.42 2.56 25.00
C VAL A 6 -3.02 2.99 23.59
N ALA A 7 -1.75 3.33 23.36
CA ALA A 7 -1.25 3.68 22.03
C ALA A 7 -1.42 2.53 21.04
N LEU A 8 -1.06 1.31 21.42
CA LEU A 8 -1.20 0.14 20.55
C LEU A 8 -2.68 -0.19 20.24
N VAL A 9 -3.57 -0.09 21.23
CA VAL A 9 -5.02 -0.26 21.04
C VAL A 9 -5.57 0.80 20.08
N VAL A 10 -5.09 2.04 20.14
CA VAL A 10 -5.51 3.14 19.25
C VAL A 10 -5.00 2.95 17.82
N ILE A 11 -3.75 2.53 17.62
CA ILE A 11 -3.15 2.30 16.28
C ILE A 11 -3.83 1.14 15.56
N ILE A 12 -4.08 0.04 16.27
CA ILE A 12 -4.77 -1.11 15.71
C ILE A 12 -6.26 -0.82 15.53
N LEU A 13 -6.87 0.00 16.38
CA LEU A 13 -8.20 0.54 16.13
C LEU A 13 -8.23 1.38 14.85
N VAL A 14 -7.18 2.13 14.49
CA VAL A 14 -7.15 2.90 13.23
C VAL A 14 -7.01 1.99 12.00
N ILE A 15 -6.21 0.92 12.03
CA ILE A 15 -6.18 -0.08 10.94
C ILE A 15 -7.50 -0.84 10.87
N ALA A 16 -8.02 -1.28 12.02
CA ALA A 16 -9.32 -1.92 12.11
C ALA A 16 -10.46 -0.96 11.73
N LEU A 17 -10.35 0.36 11.94
CA LEU A 17 -11.32 1.36 11.52
C LEU A 17 -11.15 1.71 10.04
N LEU A 18 -9.96 1.70 9.44
CA LEU A 18 -9.81 1.91 8.00
C LEU A 18 -10.35 0.70 7.22
N VAL A 19 -10.06 -0.52 7.70
CA VAL A 19 -10.61 -1.75 7.14
C VAL A 19 -12.10 -1.90 7.49
N ALA A 20 -12.53 -1.60 8.72
CA ALA A 20 -13.93 -1.73 9.12
C ALA A 20 -14.82 -0.56 8.71
N SER A 21 -14.32 0.65 8.44
CA SER A 21 -15.17 1.74 7.91
C SER A 21 -15.58 1.46 6.47
N GLY A 22 -14.68 0.83 5.67
CA GLY A 22 -15.06 0.25 4.38
C GLY A 22 -16.10 -0.86 4.51
N ILE A 23 -16.00 -1.71 5.55
CA ILE A 23 -16.95 -2.82 5.80
C ILE A 23 -18.27 -2.34 6.45
N TYR A 24 -18.28 -1.28 7.26
CA TYR A 24 -19.47 -0.84 8.02
C TYR A 24 -20.46 -0.08 7.14
N LEU A 25 -19.99 0.59 6.08
CA LEU A 25 -20.84 1.09 5.00
C LEU A 25 -21.52 -0.05 4.20
N LEU A 26 -20.89 -1.21 4.12
CA LEU A 26 -21.44 -2.41 3.46
C LEU A 26 -22.42 -3.21 4.36
N GLY A 27 -22.47 -2.95 5.66
CA GLY A 27 -23.15 -3.84 6.62
C GLY A 27 -24.66 -3.64 6.81
N LYS A 28 -25.25 -2.51 6.36
CA LYS A 28 -26.64 -2.20 6.73
C LYS A 28 -27.69 -2.37 5.65
N ASN A 29 -27.32 -2.60 4.38
CA ASN A 29 -28.27 -2.86 3.29
C ASN A 29 -27.71 -3.64 2.08
N SER A 30 -26.52 -4.25 2.17
CA SER A 30 -25.92 -4.86 0.99
C SER A 30 -26.52 -6.22 0.71
N THR A 31 -27.41 -6.28 -0.29
CA THR A 31 -27.33 -7.37 -1.28
C THR A 31 -25.86 -7.56 -1.63
N THR A 32 -25.36 -8.79 -1.63
CA THR A 32 -24.02 -9.14 -2.11
C THR A 32 -23.86 -8.64 -3.55
N SER A 33 -23.48 -7.37 -3.71
CA SER A 33 -23.02 -6.83 -4.97
C SER A 33 -21.62 -7.38 -5.13
N THR A 34 -21.50 -8.44 -5.91
CA THR A 34 -20.23 -8.78 -6.53
C THR A 34 -19.88 -7.57 -7.40
N ALA A 35 -19.04 -6.66 -6.91
CA ALA A 35 -18.47 -5.61 -7.73
C ALA A 35 -17.89 -6.30 -8.97
N SER A 36 -18.52 -6.08 -10.12
CA SER A 36 -18.15 -6.73 -11.37
C SER A 36 -17.29 -5.77 -12.17
N VAL A 37 -16.39 -6.30 -12.99
CA VAL A 37 -15.58 -5.48 -13.90
C VAL A 37 -16.50 -4.62 -14.77
N GLY A 38 -16.31 -3.30 -14.73
CA GLY A 38 -17.17 -2.32 -15.41
C GLY A 38 -18.25 -1.70 -14.54
N ASP A 39 -18.39 -2.08 -13.26
CA ASP A 39 -19.19 -1.33 -12.30
C ASP A 39 -18.38 -0.14 -11.78
N VAL A 40 -18.78 1.07 -12.18
CA VAL A 40 -18.18 2.35 -11.77
C VAL A 40 -19.18 3.21 -10.99
N THR A 41 -20.26 2.59 -10.48
CA THR A 41 -21.39 3.32 -9.87
C THR A 41 -21.38 3.32 -8.35
N ASP A 42 -20.38 2.68 -7.73
CA ASP A 42 -20.27 2.42 -6.29
C ASP A 42 -20.22 3.67 -5.40
N LEU A 43 -19.61 4.76 -5.87
CA LEU A 43 -19.47 6.04 -5.16
C LEU A 43 -20.19 7.19 -5.86
N SER A 44 -21.16 6.88 -6.73
CA SER A 44 -22.05 7.83 -7.41
C SER A 44 -21.35 8.89 -8.29
N ASN A 45 -20.11 8.66 -8.75
CA ASN A 45 -19.30 9.61 -9.52
C ASN A 45 -19.07 10.99 -8.84
N ASN A 46 -19.36 11.11 -7.54
CA ASN A 46 -19.31 12.38 -6.79
C ASN A 46 -18.12 12.46 -5.83
N VAL A 47 -17.34 11.39 -5.71
CA VAL A 47 -16.11 11.38 -4.91
C VAL A 47 -14.95 11.48 -5.87
N LEU A 48 -14.09 12.45 -5.63
CA LEU A 48 -12.88 12.68 -6.40
C LEU A 48 -11.66 12.39 -5.55
N ALA A 49 -10.66 11.79 -6.17
CA ALA A 49 -9.41 11.35 -5.60
C ALA A 49 -8.28 12.35 -5.87
N ILE A 50 -7.36 12.42 -4.93
CA ILE A 50 -6.01 12.95 -5.15
C ILE A 50 -5.08 11.75 -5.01
N ASP A 51 -4.38 11.42 -6.09
CA ASP A 51 -3.32 10.43 -6.08
C ASP A 51 -1.95 11.12 -5.95
N PRO A 52 -1.10 10.76 -4.98
CA PRO A 52 0.28 11.23 -4.95
C PRO A 52 1.00 10.86 -6.27
N PRO A 53 1.89 11.73 -6.76
CA PRO A 53 2.57 11.52 -8.04
C PRO A 53 3.37 10.22 -8.07
N GLY A 54 3.23 9.49 -9.17
CA GLY A 54 3.91 8.21 -9.41
C GLY A 54 3.09 6.99 -8.95
N PRO A 55 1.90 6.75 -9.54
CA PRO A 55 1.16 5.50 -9.33
C PRO A 55 1.97 4.27 -9.76
N ASP A 56 2.73 4.38 -10.86
CA ASP A 56 3.73 3.38 -11.25
C ASP A 56 5.09 3.71 -10.59
N GLY A 57 5.26 3.24 -9.35
CA GLY A 57 6.47 3.50 -8.57
C GLY A 57 7.64 2.56 -8.89
N LEU A 58 7.45 1.56 -9.76
CA LEU A 58 8.53 0.67 -10.19
C LEU A 58 9.48 1.44 -11.11
N THR A 59 10.73 1.59 -10.68
CA THR A 59 11.81 2.05 -11.56
C THR A 59 12.91 0.99 -11.62
N THR A 60 13.07 0.36 -12.78
CA THR A 60 14.09 -0.66 -13.03
C THR A 60 15.48 -0.04 -13.20
N THR A 61 16.54 -0.86 -13.11
CA THR A 61 17.92 -0.39 -13.36
C THR A 61 18.08 0.22 -14.76
N ALA A 62 17.42 -0.36 -15.77
CA ALA A 62 17.48 0.14 -17.14
C ALA A 62 16.86 1.55 -17.27
N GLU A 63 15.78 1.81 -16.55
CA GLU A 63 15.12 3.12 -16.53
C GLU A 63 15.94 4.17 -15.77
N ILE A 64 16.53 3.79 -14.62
CA ILE A 64 17.49 4.65 -13.91
C ILE A 64 18.65 5.05 -14.83
N GLU A 65 19.22 4.07 -15.55
CA GLU A 65 20.28 4.35 -16.52
C GLU A 65 19.83 5.26 -17.66
N SER A 66 18.60 5.07 -18.18
CA SER A 66 18.04 5.93 -19.22
C SER A 66 17.93 7.37 -18.71
N TYR A 67 17.39 7.57 -17.50
CA TYR A 67 17.28 8.88 -16.88
C TYR A 67 18.64 9.61 -16.80
N PHE A 68 19.70 8.93 -16.35
CA PHE A 68 21.03 9.55 -16.28
C PHE A 68 21.66 9.82 -17.66
N LYS A 69 21.28 9.06 -18.70
CA LYS A 69 21.81 9.24 -20.06
C LYS A 69 21.09 10.34 -20.84
N ASN A 70 19.78 10.49 -20.67
CA ASN A 70 18.96 11.33 -21.55
C ASN A 70 17.79 12.06 -20.84
N SER A 71 17.71 12.01 -19.51
CA SER A 71 16.63 12.60 -18.70
C SER A 71 15.22 12.06 -19.02
N SER A 72 15.11 10.87 -19.62
CA SER A 72 13.85 10.17 -19.78
C SER A 72 13.39 9.62 -18.44
N VAL A 73 12.16 9.94 -18.06
CA VAL A 73 11.47 9.35 -16.89
C VAL A 73 10.55 8.20 -17.34
N PRO A 74 10.30 7.19 -16.47
CA PRO A 74 9.32 6.15 -16.77
C PRO A 74 7.92 6.75 -17.03
N PRO A 75 7.06 6.06 -17.79
CA PRO A 75 5.65 6.44 -17.90
C PRO A 75 4.99 6.54 -16.52
N LEU A 76 4.03 7.46 -16.39
CA LEU A 76 3.21 7.66 -15.17
C LEU A 76 3.95 8.09 -13.90
N SER A 77 5.28 8.08 -13.85
CA SER A 77 6.09 8.41 -12.65
C SER A 77 5.84 9.81 -12.07
N ASN A 78 5.28 10.72 -12.88
CA ASN A 78 4.94 12.09 -12.48
C ASN A 78 3.64 12.61 -13.12
N SER A 79 2.79 11.70 -13.64
CA SER A 79 1.60 12.05 -14.42
C SER A 79 0.62 12.96 -13.67
N GLU A 80 0.51 12.76 -12.36
CA GLU A 80 -0.39 13.53 -11.49
C GLU A 80 0.10 14.95 -11.17
N LEU A 81 1.37 15.30 -11.42
CA LEU A 81 1.90 16.63 -11.08
C LEU A 81 1.21 17.75 -11.87
N ALA A 82 1.07 17.57 -13.19
CA ALA A 82 0.56 18.62 -14.06
C ALA A 82 -0.90 19.02 -13.72
N PRO A 83 -1.85 18.10 -13.50
CA PRO A 83 -3.17 18.43 -12.99
C PRO A 83 -3.09 19.30 -11.72
N TYR A 84 -2.34 18.90 -10.70
CA TYR A 84 -2.29 19.64 -9.43
C TYR A 84 -1.57 20.99 -9.54
N GLU A 85 -0.50 21.11 -10.32
CA GLU A 85 0.18 22.38 -10.58
C GLU A 85 -0.75 23.41 -11.23
N ASN A 86 -1.61 22.96 -12.14
CA ASN A 86 -2.58 23.83 -12.81
C ASN A 86 -3.69 24.35 -11.87
N LEU A 87 -3.92 23.68 -10.73
CA LEU A 87 -4.93 24.10 -9.75
C LEU A 87 -4.59 25.48 -9.15
N LEU A 88 -3.30 25.80 -8.99
CA LEU A 88 -2.82 27.08 -8.47
C LEU A 88 -3.33 28.27 -9.29
N TYR A 89 -3.54 28.08 -10.59
CA TYR A 89 -3.97 29.12 -11.52
C TYR A 89 -5.48 29.07 -11.82
N ALA A 90 -6.18 28.05 -11.32
CA ALA A 90 -7.59 27.80 -11.60
C ALA A 90 -8.55 28.51 -10.63
N GLY A 91 -8.05 29.21 -9.61
CA GLY A 91 -8.85 29.76 -8.51
C GLY A 91 -10.12 30.53 -8.93
N ASN A 92 -10.06 31.31 -10.00
CA ASN A 92 -11.20 32.10 -10.50
C ASN A 92 -12.09 31.35 -11.51
N THR A 93 -11.67 30.18 -11.97
CA THR A 93 -12.36 29.35 -12.97
C THR A 93 -12.85 28.03 -12.42
N LEU A 94 -12.49 27.66 -11.19
CA LEU A 94 -12.91 26.41 -10.54
C LEU A 94 -14.43 26.35 -10.39
N SER A 95 -15.00 25.22 -10.79
CA SER A 95 -16.41 24.89 -10.62
C SER A 95 -16.58 23.39 -10.54
N ASP A 96 -17.68 22.90 -9.96
CA ASP A 96 -17.97 21.46 -9.88
C ASP A 96 -17.85 20.76 -11.24
N SER A 97 -18.25 21.44 -12.32
CA SER A 97 -18.20 20.92 -13.69
C SER A 97 -16.80 20.70 -14.27
N ASN A 98 -15.76 21.25 -13.64
CA ASN A 98 -14.38 21.15 -14.13
C ASN A 98 -13.40 20.57 -13.09
N LEU A 99 -13.88 20.09 -11.95
CA LEU A 99 -13.05 19.44 -10.94
C LEU A 99 -12.34 18.20 -11.51
N THR A 100 -12.97 17.48 -12.44
CA THR A 100 -12.38 16.30 -13.10
C THR A 100 -11.21 16.61 -14.02
N ASN A 101 -10.88 17.89 -14.25
CA ASN A 101 -9.65 18.28 -14.92
C ASN A 101 -8.43 18.23 -13.98
N TYR A 102 -8.68 18.17 -12.67
CA TYR A 102 -7.67 18.26 -11.61
C TYR A 102 -7.66 17.03 -10.72
N PHE A 103 -8.81 16.40 -10.52
CA PHE A 103 -9.00 15.27 -9.63
C PHE A 103 -9.58 14.08 -10.38
N MET A 104 -9.15 12.88 -10.04
CA MET A 104 -9.65 11.65 -10.64
C MET A 104 -10.95 11.19 -9.99
N PRO A 105 -11.82 10.43 -10.66
CA PRO A 105 -12.94 9.78 -9.99
C PRO A 105 -12.43 8.72 -9.01
N GLU A 106 -12.92 8.73 -7.78
CA GLU A 106 -12.68 7.67 -6.80
C GLU A 106 -13.74 6.58 -7.03
N THR A 107 -13.42 5.58 -7.86
CA THR A 107 -14.27 4.41 -8.07
C THR A 107 -13.52 3.16 -7.65
N LEU A 108 -14.15 2.25 -6.89
CA LEU A 108 -13.50 0.99 -6.54
C LEU A 108 -13.39 0.10 -7.78
N GLY A 109 -14.34 0.18 -8.70
CA GLY A 109 -14.27 -0.48 -10.00
C GLY A 109 -13.63 0.34 -11.12
N VAL A 110 -13.42 -0.31 -12.26
CA VAL A 110 -12.79 0.26 -13.46
C VAL A 110 -13.66 0.01 -14.69
N ALA A 111 -13.82 1.03 -15.53
CA ALA A 111 -14.54 0.91 -16.78
C ALA A 111 -13.73 0.07 -17.79
N LYS A 112 -14.40 -0.80 -18.58
CA LYS A 112 -13.72 -1.73 -19.50
C LYS A 112 -12.81 -1.03 -20.51
N ASN A 113 -13.21 0.14 -20.98
CA ASN A 113 -12.45 0.97 -21.91
C ASN A 113 -11.24 1.65 -21.27
N ASP A 114 -11.18 1.69 -19.94
CA ASP A 114 -10.11 2.33 -19.17
C ASP A 114 -9.12 1.34 -18.56
N ILE A 115 -9.36 0.04 -18.69
CA ILE A 115 -8.37 -0.99 -18.40
C ILE A 115 -7.24 -0.91 -19.43
N ALA A 116 -6.02 -0.62 -18.96
CA ALA A 116 -4.82 -0.68 -19.78
C ALA A 116 -4.33 -2.12 -19.96
N TYR A 117 -4.27 -2.90 -18.86
CA TYR A 117 -3.93 -4.32 -18.88
C TYR A 117 -4.40 -5.03 -17.61
N THR A 118 -4.26 -6.36 -17.59
CA THR A 118 -4.70 -7.21 -16.49
C THR A 118 -3.58 -8.13 -16.04
N THR A 119 -3.43 -8.26 -14.72
CA THR A 119 -2.47 -9.17 -14.09
C THR A 119 -3.21 -10.21 -13.26
N VAL A 120 -2.80 -11.47 -13.40
CA VAL A 120 -3.19 -12.58 -12.52
C VAL A 120 -1.90 -13.10 -11.90
N PRO A 121 -1.50 -12.63 -10.69
CA PRO A 121 -0.17 -12.93 -10.16
C PRO A 121 0.06 -14.42 -9.94
N ASN A 122 -0.98 -15.14 -9.51
CA ASN A 122 -0.98 -16.59 -9.37
C ASN A 122 -2.40 -17.14 -9.60
N ALA A 123 -2.57 -17.90 -10.68
CA ALA A 123 -3.87 -18.42 -11.11
C ALA A 123 -4.55 -19.34 -10.08
N LYS A 124 -3.81 -19.86 -9.10
CA LYS A 124 -4.37 -20.74 -8.05
C LYS A 124 -5.00 -20.00 -6.89
N VAL A 125 -4.69 -18.71 -6.70
CA VAL A 125 -5.15 -17.92 -5.54
C VAL A 125 -6.52 -17.27 -5.80
N GLY A 126 -6.88 -17.04 -7.06
CA GLY A 126 -8.16 -16.39 -7.40
C GLY A 126 -8.16 -14.87 -7.22
N ALA A 127 -6.98 -14.24 -7.38
CA ALA A 127 -6.80 -12.80 -7.40
C ALA A 127 -6.62 -12.28 -8.83
N THR A 128 -7.28 -11.18 -9.18
CA THR A 128 -7.12 -10.49 -10.48
C THR A 128 -6.97 -8.99 -10.23
N ILE A 129 -6.01 -8.38 -10.93
CA ILE A 129 -5.71 -6.95 -10.82
C ILE A 129 -5.92 -6.33 -12.20
N TYR A 130 -6.81 -5.36 -12.28
CA TYR A 130 -6.98 -4.53 -13.48
C TYR A 130 -6.23 -3.22 -13.27
N TRP A 131 -5.31 -2.93 -14.16
CA TRP A 131 -4.57 -1.66 -14.16
C TRP A 131 -5.28 -0.72 -15.10
N ASP A 132 -5.71 0.43 -14.61
CA ASP A 132 -6.27 1.46 -15.47
C ASP A 132 -5.18 2.19 -16.28
N LYS A 133 -5.56 3.17 -17.10
CA LYS A 133 -4.62 3.95 -17.91
C LYS A 133 -3.74 4.91 -17.10
N GLN A 134 -4.11 5.18 -15.86
CA GLN A 134 -3.38 6.01 -14.92
C GLN A 134 -2.45 5.19 -14.04
N GLY A 135 -2.49 3.86 -14.14
CA GLY A 135 -1.64 2.96 -13.37
C GLY A 135 -2.22 2.61 -12.00
N ILE A 136 -3.49 2.90 -11.74
CA ILE A 136 -4.16 2.57 -10.49
C ILE A 136 -4.62 1.11 -10.52
N PRO A 137 -4.28 0.29 -9.51
CA PRO A 137 -4.70 -1.10 -9.43
C PRO A 137 -6.11 -1.25 -8.85
N HIS A 138 -7.00 -1.89 -9.61
CA HIS A 138 -8.32 -2.35 -9.14
C HIS A 138 -8.27 -3.85 -8.86
N VAL A 139 -8.33 -4.21 -7.58
CA VAL A 139 -8.09 -5.58 -7.10
C VAL A 139 -9.40 -6.32 -6.83
N TYR A 140 -9.52 -7.50 -7.41
CA TYR A 140 -10.64 -8.41 -7.19
C TYR A 140 -10.13 -9.76 -6.70
N GLY A 141 -10.77 -10.31 -5.66
CA GLY A 141 -10.49 -11.63 -5.12
C GLY A 141 -11.74 -12.47 -4.96
N THR A 142 -11.64 -13.78 -5.18
CA THR A 142 -12.75 -14.72 -4.92
C THR A 142 -12.99 -14.98 -3.43
N THR A 143 -12.03 -14.61 -2.59
CA THR A 143 -12.03 -14.71 -1.13
C THR A 143 -11.31 -13.50 -0.52
N LEU A 144 -11.43 -13.30 0.80
CA LEU A 144 -10.77 -12.19 1.50
C LEU A 144 -9.25 -12.25 1.44
N ASP A 145 -8.67 -13.45 1.57
CA ASP A 145 -7.24 -13.69 1.42
C ASP A 145 -6.77 -13.46 -0.02
N ALA A 146 -7.56 -13.86 -1.03
CA ALA A 146 -7.23 -13.57 -2.43
C ALA A 146 -7.27 -12.08 -2.75
N MET A 147 -8.22 -11.33 -2.17
CA MET A 147 -8.28 -9.87 -2.30
C MET A 147 -7.05 -9.23 -1.64
N GLY A 148 -6.72 -9.64 -0.41
CA GLY A 148 -5.49 -9.22 0.27
C GLY A 148 -4.26 -9.49 -0.57
N TYR A 149 -4.14 -10.70 -1.13
CA TYR A 149 -3.05 -11.13 -1.99
C TYR A 149 -2.88 -10.26 -3.23
N GLY A 150 -3.95 -9.94 -3.94
CA GLY A 150 -3.88 -9.03 -5.09
C GLY A 150 -3.41 -7.62 -4.68
N ALA A 151 -3.89 -7.11 -3.55
CA ALA A 151 -3.51 -5.80 -3.04
C ALA A 151 -2.04 -5.76 -2.60
N GLY A 152 -1.55 -6.80 -1.93
CA GLY A 152 -0.15 -6.92 -1.53
C GLY A 152 0.80 -7.02 -2.72
N TRP A 153 0.42 -7.79 -3.74
CA TRP A 153 1.21 -7.90 -4.97
C TRP A 153 1.28 -6.56 -5.71
N ALA A 154 0.15 -5.84 -5.86
CA ALA A 154 0.11 -4.53 -6.48
C ALA A 154 0.96 -3.50 -5.71
N ALA A 155 0.80 -3.44 -4.38
CA ALA A 155 1.58 -2.56 -3.54
C ALA A 155 3.10 -2.84 -3.63
N ALA A 156 3.49 -4.12 -3.66
CA ALA A 156 4.90 -4.48 -3.85
C ALA A 156 5.41 -4.09 -5.25
N ARG A 157 4.60 -4.25 -6.30
CA ARG A 157 4.97 -3.79 -7.64
C ARG A 157 5.39 -2.33 -7.63
N ASP A 158 4.54 -1.48 -7.07
CA ASP A 158 4.73 -0.04 -7.20
C ASP A 158 5.66 0.51 -6.10
N ARG A 159 5.64 -0.06 -4.88
CA ARG A 159 6.24 0.56 -3.68
C ARG A 159 7.15 -0.33 -2.85
N LEU A 160 7.59 -1.49 -3.34
CA LEU A 160 8.36 -2.46 -2.54
C LEU A 160 9.56 -1.85 -1.79
N PHE A 161 10.37 -1.00 -2.44
CA PHE A 161 11.52 -0.38 -1.77
C PHE A 161 11.11 0.60 -0.65
N GLU A 162 10.09 1.43 -0.90
CA GLU A 162 9.54 2.34 0.11
C GLU A 162 8.98 1.55 1.29
N MET A 163 8.20 0.51 1.02
CA MET A 163 7.66 -0.39 2.02
C MET A 163 8.77 -1.05 2.86
N ASP A 164 9.87 -1.48 2.22
CA ASP A 164 11.03 -2.05 2.90
C ASP A 164 11.72 -1.04 3.82
N VAL A 165 11.94 0.19 3.35
CA VAL A 165 12.48 1.29 4.18
C VAL A 165 11.59 1.50 5.41
N LEU A 166 10.27 1.57 5.22
CA LEU A 166 9.33 1.81 6.32
C LEU A 166 9.28 0.65 7.33
N ARG A 167 9.30 -0.61 6.90
CA ARG A 167 9.32 -1.73 7.85
C ARG A 167 10.63 -1.78 8.64
N HIS A 168 11.76 -1.47 7.99
CA HIS A 168 13.07 -1.45 8.65
C HIS A 168 13.17 -0.29 9.63
N TYR A 169 12.67 0.89 9.27
CA TYR A 169 12.56 1.99 10.21
C TYR A 169 11.66 1.61 11.39
N GLY A 170 10.45 1.10 11.13
CA GLY A 170 9.52 0.69 12.19
C GLY A 170 10.07 -0.39 13.13
N ALA A 171 10.93 -1.27 12.62
CA ALA A 171 11.61 -2.32 13.36
C ALA A 171 12.94 -1.90 14.02
N GLY A 172 13.39 -0.65 13.82
CA GLY A 172 14.67 -0.17 14.35
C GLY A 172 15.89 -0.83 13.71
N THR A 173 15.82 -1.13 12.41
CA THR A 173 16.88 -1.81 11.63
C THR A 173 17.20 -1.08 10.32
N LEU A 174 16.92 0.22 10.24
CA LEU A 174 17.17 1.05 9.06
C LEU A 174 18.67 1.16 8.72
N ALA A 175 19.55 1.28 9.72
CA ALA A 175 20.99 1.31 9.51
C ALA A 175 21.55 -0.03 9.02
N GLU A 176 20.90 -1.16 9.38
CA GLU A 176 21.23 -2.47 8.83
C GLU A 176 20.85 -2.55 7.34
N PHE A 177 19.69 -2.00 6.99
CA PHE A 177 19.17 -2.06 5.62
C PHE A 177 19.82 -1.06 4.66
N LEU A 178 19.90 0.22 5.02
CA LEU A 178 20.43 1.28 4.15
C LEU A 178 21.94 1.52 4.34
N GLY A 179 22.56 0.82 5.27
CA GLY A 179 23.98 0.96 5.64
C GLY A 179 24.21 1.94 6.80
N PRO A 180 25.42 1.93 7.39
CA PRO A 180 25.69 2.67 8.61
C PRO A 180 25.69 4.18 8.38
N SER A 181 24.88 4.90 9.16
CA SER A 181 24.93 6.36 9.26
C SER A 181 24.44 6.83 10.64
N CYS A 182 25.02 7.91 11.17
CA CYS A 182 24.58 8.47 12.46
C CYS A 182 23.10 8.84 12.45
N SER A 183 22.55 9.28 11.30
CA SER A 183 21.13 9.59 11.16
C SER A 183 20.24 8.35 11.24
N TYR A 184 20.62 7.25 10.59
CA TYR A 184 19.82 6.02 10.60
C TYR A 184 19.91 5.34 11.96
N GLU A 185 21.09 5.29 12.58
CA GLU A 185 21.25 4.79 13.94
C GLU A 185 20.41 5.57 14.95
N GLN A 186 20.31 6.90 14.78
CA GLN A 186 19.47 7.75 15.63
C GLN A 186 17.96 7.51 15.41
N MET A 187 17.55 7.22 14.17
CA MET A 187 16.17 6.83 13.83
C MET A 187 15.83 5.46 14.40
N ASP A 188 16.74 4.49 14.28
CA ASP A 188 16.57 3.15 14.84
C ASP A 188 16.45 3.21 16.37
N TYR A 189 17.34 3.97 17.01
CA TYR A 189 17.30 4.19 18.45
C TYR A 189 16.00 4.87 18.90
N SER A 190 15.55 5.91 18.21
CA SER A 190 14.32 6.62 18.60
C SER A 190 13.08 5.75 18.46
N GLN A 191 13.03 4.92 17.42
CA GLN A 191 11.95 3.98 17.20
C GLN A 191 11.93 2.87 18.26
N GLU A 192 13.08 2.27 18.57
CA GLU A 192 13.19 1.25 19.62
C GLU A 192 12.74 1.82 20.98
N MET A 193 13.14 3.05 21.30
CA MET A 193 12.71 3.72 22.54
C MET A 193 11.20 4.02 22.60
N SER A 194 10.56 4.17 21.44
CA SER A 194 9.14 4.55 21.34
C SER A 194 8.21 3.33 21.24
N ALA A 195 8.62 2.29 20.51
CA ALA A 195 7.82 1.10 20.22
C ALA A 195 8.68 -0.17 20.07
N ALA A 196 9.48 -0.50 21.10
CA ALA A 196 10.20 -1.77 21.18
C ALA A 196 9.24 -2.98 21.18
N TYR A 197 9.21 -3.70 20.06
CA TYR A 197 8.52 -4.97 19.93
C TYR A 197 9.36 -5.98 19.16
N THR A 198 9.35 -7.23 19.63
CA THR A 198 9.88 -8.36 18.87
C THR A 198 8.81 -8.95 17.95
N ASN A 199 9.22 -9.57 16.84
CA ASN A 199 8.31 -10.31 15.94
C ASN A 199 7.42 -11.30 16.69
N SER A 200 7.94 -11.97 17.72
CA SER A 200 7.19 -12.94 18.53
C SER A 200 6.05 -12.27 19.31
N GLN A 201 6.33 -11.11 19.92
CA GLN A 201 5.31 -10.34 20.64
C GLN A 201 4.22 -9.84 19.69
N LEU A 202 4.59 -9.26 18.55
CA LEU A 202 3.64 -8.77 17.55
C LEU A 202 2.78 -9.91 17.00
N ASN A 203 3.40 -11.03 16.63
CA ASN A 203 2.68 -12.20 16.13
C ASN A 203 1.67 -12.75 17.14
N SER A 204 2.04 -12.79 18.43
CA SER A 204 1.14 -13.20 19.51
C SER A 204 -0.02 -12.23 19.67
N GLU A 205 0.27 -10.94 19.64
CA GLU A 205 -0.73 -9.87 19.77
C GLU A 205 -1.74 -9.88 18.62
N ILE A 206 -1.26 -9.96 17.38
CA ILE A 206 -2.11 -10.06 16.19
C ILE A 206 -3.06 -11.26 16.29
N LYS A 207 -2.54 -12.45 16.62
CA LYS A 207 -3.36 -13.66 16.75
C LYS A 207 -4.36 -13.58 17.90
N SER A 208 -3.95 -12.98 19.02
CA SER A 208 -4.81 -12.75 20.18
C SER A 208 -5.99 -11.83 19.81
N MET A 209 -5.70 -10.72 19.13
CA MET A 209 -6.73 -9.77 18.67
C MET A 209 -7.65 -10.36 17.61
N ALA A 210 -7.11 -11.13 16.67
CA ALA A 210 -7.93 -11.83 15.69
C ALA A 210 -8.92 -12.78 16.37
N SER A 211 -8.49 -13.44 17.45
CA SER A 211 -9.30 -14.38 18.20
C SER A 211 -10.32 -13.70 19.12
N SER A 212 -10.00 -12.53 19.68
CA SER A 212 -10.86 -11.82 20.63
C SER A 212 -11.92 -10.92 19.99
N ASN A 213 -11.78 -10.59 18.70
CA ASN A 213 -12.70 -9.69 17.96
C ASN A 213 -13.69 -10.42 17.02
N GLY A 214 -13.95 -11.71 17.28
CA GLY A 214 -14.98 -12.47 16.57
C GLY A 214 -14.71 -12.59 15.06
N ILE A 215 -15.73 -12.38 14.24
CA ILE A 215 -15.61 -12.50 12.77
C ILE A 215 -14.72 -11.41 12.18
N ILE A 216 -14.82 -10.18 12.67
CA ILE A 216 -14.03 -9.04 12.17
C ILE A 216 -12.53 -9.29 12.37
N GLY A 217 -12.14 -9.80 13.54
CA GLY A 217 -10.75 -10.14 13.83
C GLY A 217 -10.21 -11.26 12.92
N LYS A 218 -11.04 -12.26 12.61
CA LYS A 218 -10.68 -13.35 11.69
C LYS A 218 -10.53 -12.85 10.26
N ASP A 219 -11.46 -12.06 9.78
CA ASP A 219 -11.46 -11.50 8.43
C ASP A 219 -10.25 -10.57 8.24
N ALA A 220 -9.95 -9.70 9.20
CA ALA A 220 -8.78 -8.84 9.17
C ALA A 220 -7.47 -9.65 9.12
N LEU A 221 -7.37 -10.73 9.88
CA LEU A 221 -6.20 -11.61 9.84
C LEU A 221 -6.07 -12.32 8.48
N GLN A 222 -7.18 -12.77 7.89
CA GLN A 222 -7.17 -13.39 6.56
C GLN A 222 -6.70 -12.42 5.48
N ILE A 223 -7.24 -11.20 5.44
CA ILE A 223 -6.82 -10.17 4.49
C ILE A 223 -5.34 -9.84 4.69
N THR A 224 -4.90 -9.64 5.94
CA THR A 224 -3.49 -9.32 6.26
C THR A 224 -2.55 -10.43 5.83
N GLN A 225 -2.89 -11.70 6.08
CA GLN A 225 -2.08 -12.82 5.63
C GLN A 225 -2.01 -12.88 4.10
N GLY A 226 -3.15 -12.72 3.43
CA GLY A 226 -3.20 -12.62 1.98
C GLY A 226 -2.29 -11.51 1.45
N TYR A 227 -2.37 -10.32 2.02
CA TYR A 227 -1.51 -9.17 1.66
C TYR A 227 -0.02 -9.48 1.75
N ILE A 228 0.41 -10.10 2.84
CA ILE A 228 1.80 -10.54 3.02
C ILE A 228 2.19 -11.60 1.98
N ASP A 229 1.30 -12.56 1.72
CA ASP A 229 1.55 -13.61 0.73
C ASP A 229 1.68 -13.03 -0.69
N GLY A 230 0.90 -11.99 -1.01
CA GLY A 230 0.98 -11.26 -2.28
C GLY A 230 2.30 -10.50 -2.45
N ILE A 231 2.75 -9.81 -1.40
CA ILE A 231 4.08 -9.16 -1.39
C ILE A 231 5.19 -10.20 -1.61
N ASN A 232 5.12 -11.31 -0.89
CA ASN A 232 6.12 -12.38 -0.96
C ASN A 232 6.15 -13.07 -2.32
N GLU A 233 5.00 -13.24 -2.98
CA GLU A 233 4.94 -13.68 -4.37
C GLU A 233 5.68 -12.68 -5.27
N TYR A 234 5.39 -11.38 -5.15
CA TYR A 234 6.06 -10.36 -5.96
C TYR A 234 7.59 -10.40 -5.79
N ILE A 235 8.06 -10.47 -4.54
CA ILE A 235 9.49 -10.59 -4.23
C ILE A 235 10.09 -11.82 -4.92
N THR A 236 9.45 -12.98 -4.80
CA THR A 236 9.91 -14.23 -5.44
C THR A 236 9.99 -14.09 -6.96
N GLN A 237 9.01 -13.44 -7.58
CA GLN A 237 9.01 -13.17 -9.02
C GLN A 237 10.13 -12.19 -9.41
N ALA A 238 10.33 -11.12 -8.63
CA ALA A 238 11.38 -10.12 -8.87
C ALA A 238 12.80 -10.68 -8.72
N GLU A 239 13.02 -11.65 -7.83
CA GLU A 239 14.32 -12.33 -7.71
C GLU A 239 14.73 -13.09 -8.97
N THR A 240 13.75 -13.53 -9.77
CA THR A 240 13.99 -14.28 -11.02
C THR A 240 13.76 -13.47 -12.29
N ASN A 241 13.15 -12.29 -12.18
CA ASN A 241 12.88 -11.39 -13.28
C ASN A 241 13.36 -9.95 -12.96
N PRO A 242 14.52 -9.52 -13.50
CA PRO A 242 15.04 -8.18 -13.28
C PRO A 242 14.11 -7.04 -13.68
N ALA A 243 13.14 -7.28 -14.58
CA ALA A 243 12.15 -6.27 -14.97
C ALA A 243 11.14 -5.95 -13.85
N LEU A 244 11.04 -6.80 -12.83
CA LEU A 244 10.18 -6.59 -11.65
C LEU A 244 10.98 -6.12 -10.42
N MET A 245 12.31 -6.10 -10.49
CA MET A 245 13.13 -5.67 -9.35
C MET A 245 13.34 -4.15 -9.39
N PRO A 246 12.95 -3.40 -8.34
CA PRO A 246 13.31 -1.99 -8.24
C PRO A 246 14.83 -1.82 -8.32
N GLY A 247 15.29 -1.00 -9.26
CA GLY A 247 16.71 -0.86 -9.59
C GLY A 247 17.54 -0.32 -8.43
N ILE A 248 16.90 0.38 -7.49
CA ILE A 248 17.51 0.91 -6.27
C ILE A 248 18.10 -0.19 -5.36
N TYR A 249 17.53 -1.40 -5.33
CA TYR A 249 18.10 -2.54 -4.61
C TYR A 249 19.49 -2.88 -5.14
N SER A 250 19.64 -2.93 -6.46
CA SER A 250 20.94 -3.17 -7.12
C SER A 250 21.91 -2.03 -6.87
N ALA A 251 21.43 -0.78 -6.90
CA ALA A 251 22.27 0.40 -6.66
C ALA A 251 22.84 0.46 -5.22
N LEU A 252 22.06 0.01 -4.23
CA LEU A 252 22.48 -0.04 -2.83
C LEU A 252 23.21 -1.35 -2.46
N GLY A 253 23.19 -2.35 -3.33
CA GLY A 253 23.76 -3.67 -3.05
C GLY A 253 22.96 -4.47 -2.02
N VAL A 254 21.66 -4.20 -1.89
CA VAL A 254 20.75 -4.84 -0.93
C VAL A 254 19.65 -5.60 -1.66
N LYS A 255 18.93 -6.48 -0.95
CA LYS A 255 17.85 -7.30 -1.53
C LYS A 255 16.61 -7.25 -0.66
N PRO A 256 15.40 -7.26 -1.26
CA PRO A 256 14.18 -7.37 -0.47
C PRO A 256 14.17 -8.68 0.31
N GLN A 257 13.69 -8.63 1.56
CA GLN A 257 13.48 -9.82 2.39
C GLN A 257 12.00 -10.21 2.42
N PRO A 258 11.66 -11.50 2.59
CA PRO A 258 10.28 -11.92 2.77
C PRO A 258 9.60 -11.16 3.91
N TRP A 259 8.37 -10.73 3.66
CA TRP A 259 7.51 -10.05 4.61
C TRP A 259 6.91 -11.02 5.61
N THR A 260 6.76 -10.55 6.85
CA THR A 260 6.14 -11.31 7.95
C THR A 260 4.90 -10.63 8.49
N LEU A 261 4.13 -11.34 9.33
CA LEU A 261 2.97 -10.81 10.04
C LEU A 261 3.30 -9.60 10.94
N ALA A 262 4.55 -9.43 11.36
CA ALA A 262 4.98 -8.31 12.17
C ALA A 262 5.18 -7.02 11.34
N ASP A 263 5.57 -7.15 10.08
CA ASP A 263 6.06 -6.03 9.25
C ASP A 263 5.01 -4.94 9.03
N PRO A 264 3.72 -5.25 8.74
CA PRO A 264 2.68 -4.21 8.66
C PRO A 264 2.51 -3.43 9.97
N ILE A 265 2.74 -4.07 11.12
CA ILE A 265 2.64 -3.40 12.43
C ILE A 265 3.85 -2.52 12.68
N TYR A 266 5.05 -2.91 12.24
CA TYR A 266 6.22 -2.04 12.27
C TYR A 266 5.98 -0.77 11.45
N VAL A 267 5.48 -0.88 10.23
CA VAL A 267 5.09 0.28 9.41
C VAL A 267 4.06 1.14 10.13
N ALA A 268 2.99 0.53 10.67
CA ALA A 268 1.94 1.26 11.37
C ALA A 268 2.41 1.97 12.65
N SER A 269 3.42 1.41 13.33
CA SER A 269 3.97 2.00 14.56
C SER A 269 4.63 3.36 14.33
N LEU A 270 5.15 3.61 13.12
CA LEU A 270 5.70 4.90 12.73
C LEU A 270 4.64 6.00 12.78
N ILE A 271 3.42 5.70 12.33
CA ILE A 271 2.30 6.65 12.33
C ILE A 271 1.82 6.91 13.77
N GLY A 272 1.69 5.83 14.54
CA GLY A 272 1.19 5.89 15.91
C GLY A 272 2.08 6.67 16.89
N ASN A 273 3.39 6.57 16.72
CA ASN A 273 4.36 7.29 17.56
C ASN A 273 4.38 8.79 17.27
N HIS A 274 4.02 9.23 16.06
CA HIS A 274 4.04 10.65 15.67
C HIS A 274 2.73 11.41 15.94
N LEU A 275 1.59 10.71 16.05
CA LEU A 275 0.28 11.33 16.29
C LEU A 275 -0.20 11.26 17.76
N GLY A 276 0.58 10.64 18.66
CA GLY A 276 0.18 10.33 20.03
C GLY A 276 0.45 11.41 21.10
N ASP A 277 1.02 12.56 20.72
CA ASP A 277 1.40 13.64 21.65
C ASP A 277 0.44 14.84 21.66
N CYS A 278 -0.83 14.64 21.31
CA CYS A 278 -1.90 15.63 21.53
C CYS A 278 -2.79 15.26 22.72
#